data_AF-D1AM14-F1
#
_entry.id   AF-D1AM14-F1
#
_cell.length_a   1.000
_cell.length_b   1.000
_cell.length_c   1.000
_cell.angle_alpha   90.00
_cell.angle_beta   90.00
_cell.angle_gamma   90.00
#
_symmetry.space_group_name_H-M   'P 1'
#
loop_
_entity.id
_entity.type
_entity.pdbx_description
1 polymer ?
#
loop_
_entity_poly.entity_id
_entity_poly.type
_entity_poly.pdbx_seq_one_letter_code
_entity_poly.pdbx_strand_id
1 'polypeptide(L)'
;MDKICKRILQKIEIQDFFDRICSLNTADFNSILLKLFSLRTAKSTPQKVLHTFRENRFVAPSSFDPIKLHQLELELLSMTSKAGITNKLLSPVAPIGSCSVFGCVNQNNVLSAVRNVEVLSDPSNILAIMLSNDILNNQIDHTRCTHYATTTRVVRGQKWEGENQYAHFGIFCIVSTAQDKGSYLCEKELLKHHLQFYDNLIQTRYHRKMTIVLRRRTGYTAYEDFFEKMYSATKEMFPDTPISVVLDSENNNYYKGINFKIYMQKDNEQIEIGDGGFVDWISKMTGSKKNRCLISGLGLERLLLL
;
A
#
# COMPACT_ATOMS: atom_id res chain seq x y z
N MET A 1 30.71 -3.16 2.00
CA MET A 1 30.54 -1.93 1.20
C MET A 1 30.42 -2.30 -0.27
N ASP A 2 29.33 -1.88 -0.93
CA ASP A 2 29.05 -2.21 -2.34
C ASP A 2 30.08 -1.58 -3.31
N LYS A 3 30.30 -2.21 -4.46
CA LYS A 3 31.23 -1.78 -5.52
C LYS A 3 30.96 -0.35 -5.98
N ILE A 4 29.70 0.07 -6.01
CA ILE A 4 29.29 1.43 -6.37
C ILE A 4 29.83 2.44 -5.37
N CYS A 5 29.68 2.18 -4.06
CA CYS A 5 30.17 3.06 -3.00
C CYS A 5 31.70 3.20 -3.05
N LYS A 6 32.44 2.10 -3.24
CA LYS A 6 33.91 2.13 -3.40
C LYS A 6 34.35 3.07 -4.53
N ARG A 7 33.70 2.98 -5.69
CA ARG A 7 33.99 3.85 -6.85
C ARG A 7 33.70 5.32 -6.56
N ILE A 8 32.65 5.63 -5.81
CA ILE A 8 32.30 7.02 -5.45
C ILE A 8 33.35 7.60 -4.51
N LEU A 9 33.73 6.88 -3.45
CA LEU A 9 34.73 7.33 -2.48
C LEU A 9 36.10 7.59 -3.12
N GLN A 10 36.51 6.74 -4.08
CA GLN A 10 37.74 6.97 -4.85
C GLN A 10 37.70 8.26 -5.69
N LYS A 11 36.54 8.64 -6.23
CA LYS A 11 36.40 9.88 -7.02
C LYS A 11 36.29 11.14 -6.19
N ILE A 12 35.70 11.04 -5.00
CA ILE A 12 35.52 12.16 -4.09
C ILE A 12 36.78 12.37 -3.22
N GLU A 13 37.63 11.35 -3.10
CA GLU A 13 38.87 11.37 -2.31
C GLU A 13 38.66 11.66 -0.81
N ILE A 14 37.45 11.37 -0.32
CA ILE A 14 37.06 11.47 1.10
C ILE A 14 36.50 10.12 1.52
N GLN A 15 37.27 9.32 2.28
CA GLN A 15 36.93 7.92 2.59
C GLN A 15 35.69 7.77 3.50
N ASP A 16 35.49 8.72 4.40
CA ASP A 16 34.38 8.78 5.35
C ASP A 16 33.21 9.64 4.86
N PHE A 17 33.12 9.92 3.55
CA PHE A 17 32.12 10.81 2.96
C PHE A 17 30.68 10.45 3.36
N PHE A 18 30.29 9.18 3.25
CA PHE A 18 28.93 8.77 3.57
C PHE A 18 28.60 8.97 5.06
N ASP A 19 29.54 8.65 5.95
CA ASP A 19 29.35 8.82 7.40
C ASP A 19 29.27 10.29 7.80
N ARG A 20 30.10 11.15 7.18
CA ARG A 20 30.04 12.61 7.37
C ARG A 20 28.70 13.19 6.90
N ILE A 21 28.18 12.75 5.77
CA ILE A 21 26.91 13.26 5.24
C ILE A 21 25.72 12.73 6.03
N CYS A 22 25.73 11.45 6.43
CA CYS A 22 24.65 10.84 7.22
C CYS A 22 24.58 11.35 8.66
N SER A 23 25.68 11.86 9.22
CA SER A 23 25.70 12.43 10.57
C SER A 23 25.18 13.88 10.65
N LEU A 24 24.92 14.52 9.51
CA LEU A 24 24.31 15.84 9.47
C LEU A 24 22.88 15.81 10.02
N ASN A 25 22.46 16.92 10.63
CA ASN A 25 21.05 17.13 10.94
C ASN A 25 20.21 17.21 9.65
N THR A 26 18.90 17.01 9.77
CA THR A 26 17.98 16.99 8.63
C THR A 26 17.99 18.27 7.81
N ALA A 27 18.19 19.44 8.43
CA ALA A 27 18.18 20.72 7.72
C ALA A 27 19.43 20.87 6.82
N ASP A 28 20.61 20.55 7.34
CA ASP A 28 21.87 20.63 6.61
C ASP A 28 21.95 19.57 5.50
N PHE A 29 21.54 18.33 5.80
CA PHE A 29 21.46 17.26 4.80
C PHE A 29 20.59 17.68 3.62
N ASN A 30 19.39 18.23 3.88
CA ASN A 30 18.51 18.71 2.83
C ASN A 30 19.09 19.90 2.06
N SER A 31 19.78 20.83 2.74
CA SER A 31 20.42 21.97 2.10
C SER A 31 21.51 21.53 1.11
N ILE A 32 22.31 20.52 1.48
CA ILE A 32 23.29 19.91 0.58
C ILE A 32 22.60 19.30 -0.64
N LEU A 33 21.58 18.46 -0.44
CA LEU A 33 20.87 17.83 -1.56
C LEU A 33 20.27 18.87 -2.51
N LEU A 34 19.63 19.91 -1.99
CA LEU A 34 19.06 21.01 -2.77
C LEU A 34 20.16 21.74 -3.57
N LYS A 35 21.29 22.04 -2.94
CA LYS A 35 22.43 22.68 -3.62
C LYS A 35 22.99 21.79 -4.74
N LEU A 36 23.14 20.49 -4.50
CA LEU A 36 23.63 19.54 -5.49
C LEU A 36 22.68 19.44 -6.70
N PHE A 37 21.37 19.35 -6.46
CA PHE A 37 20.39 19.34 -7.55
C PHE A 37 20.39 20.65 -8.32
N SER A 38 20.45 21.81 -7.64
CA SER A 38 20.55 23.12 -8.28
C SER A 38 21.78 23.24 -9.20
N LEU A 39 22.96 22.81 -8.73
CA LEU A 39 24.19 22.82 -9.54
C LEU A 39 24.11 21.87 -10.73
N ARG A 40 23.42 20.72 -10.60
CA ARG A 40 23.21 19.77 -11.70
C ARG A 40 22.25 20.32 -12.75
N THR A 41 21.13 20.92 -12.33
CA THR A 41 20.12 21.44 -13.25
C THR A 41 20.60 22.71 -13.97
N ALA A 42 21.41 23.55 -13.31
CA ALA A 42 22.03 24.72 -13.94
C ALA A 42 22.96 24.37 -15.14
N LYS A 43 23.48 23.14 -15.18
CA LYS A 43 24.30 22.61 -16.29
C LYS A 43 23.47 21.79 -17.29
N SER A 44 22.15 21.74 -17.14
CA SER A 44 21.26 20.99 -18.03
C SER A 44 20.81 21.85 -19.21
N THR A 45 20.40 21.20 -20.29
CA THR A 45 19.82 21.84 -21.47
C THR A 45 18.45 21.25 -21.76
N PRO A 46 17.55 21.98 -22.46
CA PRO A 46 16.25 21.41 -22.88
C PRO A 46 16.39 20.09 -23.65
N GLN A 47 17.41 19.96 -24.50
CA GLN A 47 17.70 18.73 -25.25
C GLN A 47 18.06 17.57 -24.31
N LYS A 48 18.83 17.84 -23.26
CA LYS A 48 19.17 16.83 -22.24
C LYS A 48 17.94 16.40 -21.44
N VAL A 49 17.04 17.34 -21.13
CA VAL A 49 15.76 17.02 -20.48
C VAL A 49 14.91 16.11 -21.37
N LEU A 50 14.77 16.44 -22.65
CA LEU A 50 14.03 15.61 -23.61
C LEU A 50 14.65 14.22 -23.77
N HIS A 51 15.98 14.13 -23.85
CA HIS A 51 16.69 12.86 -23.89
C HIS A 51 16.42 12.04 -22.62
N THR A 52 16.51 12.66 -21.44
CA THR A 52 16.20 12.00 -20.16
C THR A 52 14.75 11.52 -20.10
N PHE A 53 13.80 12.31 -20.60
CA PHE A 53 12.39 11.92 -20.68
C PHE A 53 12.18 10.64 -21.52
N ARG A 54 12.91 10.50 -22.63
CA ARG A 54 12.81 9.32 -23.51
C ARG A 54 13.39 8.05 -22.89
N GLU A 55 14.37 8.17 -22.00
CA GLU A 55 15.08 7.02 -21.42
C GLU A 55 14.57 6.63 -20.02
N ASN A 56 13.94 7.55 -19.31
CA ASN A 56 13.53 7.34 -17.93
C ASN A 56 12.09 6.86 -17.81
N ARG A 57 11.94 5.55 -17.54
CA ARG A 57 10.62 4.92 -17.35
C ARG A 57 9.74 5.55 -16.25
N PHE A 58 10.32 6.25 -15.27
CA PHE A 58 9.55 6.87 -14.19
C PHE A 58 8.76 8.11 -14.62
N VAL A 59 9.09 8.68 -15.78
CA VAL A 59 8.44 9.90 -16.30
C VAL A 59 7.70 9.66 -17.61
N ALA A 60 7.77 8.45 -18.17
CA ALA A 60 7.07 8.08 -19.38
C ALA A 60 5.55 8.00 -19.09
N PRO A 61 4.68 8.61 -19.92
CA PRO A 61 3.25 8.61 -19.66
C PRO A 61 2.66 7.19 -19.64
N SER A 62 1.58 7.01 -18.88
CA SER A 62 0.78 5.79 -18.94
C SER A 62 0.13 5.65 -20.32
N SER A 63 0.02 4.42 -20.83
CA SER A 63 -0.71 4.10 -22.06
C SER A 63 -2.23 3.98 -21.86
N PHE A 64 -2.70 4.03 -20.61
CA PHE A 64 -4.13 3.92 -20.31
C PHE A 64 -4.88 5.21 -20.61
N ASP A 65 -6.14 5.05 -21.04
CA ASP A 65 -7.06 6.16 -21.26
C ASP A 65 -7.37 6.88 -19.93
N PRO A 66 -7.00 8.17 -19.79
CA PRO A 66 -7.22 8.92 -18.55
C PRO A 66 -8.71 9.08 -18.22
N ILE A 67 -9.61 9.14 -19.21
CA ILE A 67 -11.05 9.28 -18.97
C ILE A 67 -11.59 8.01 -18.30
N LYS A 68 -11.23 6.84 -18.83
CA LYS A 68 -11.65 5.55 -18.27
C LYS A 68 -11.10 5.33 -16.87
N LEU A 69 -9.86 5.74 -16.63
CA LEU A 69 -9.25 5.65 -15.30
C LEU A 69 -10.02 6.51 -14.29
N HIS A 70 -10.29 7.78 -14.60
CA HIS A 70 -11.04 8.65 -13.70
C HIS A 70 -12.49 8.21 -13.48
N GLN A 71 -13.15 7.63 -14.48
CA GLN A 71 -14.48 7.02 -14.33
C GLN A 71 -14.44 5.86 -13.33
N LEU A 72 -13.44 4.98 -13.43
CA LEU A 72 -13.26 3.88 -12.49
C LEU A 72 -12.96 4.39 -11.07
N GLU A 73 -12.11 5.41 -10.93
CA GLU A 73 -11.82 6.02 -9.63
C GLU A 73 -13.10 6.57 -8.98
N LEU A 74 -13.92 7.29 -9.76
CA LEU A 74 -15.20 7.83 -9.29
C LEU A 74 -16.17 6.72 -8.87
N GLU A 75 -16.25 5.63 -9.63
CA GLU A 75 -17.07 4.47 -9.30
C GLU A 75 -16.67 3.87 -7.95
N LEU A 76 -15.37 3.56 -7.78
CA LEU A 76 -14.84 2.97 -6.55
C LEU A 76 -15.06 3.88 -5.33
N LEU A 77 -14.75 5.17 -5.45
CA LEU A 77 -14.95 6.16 -4.38
C LEU A 77 -16.44 6.39 -4.06
N SER A 78 -17.32 6.27 -5.05
CA SER A 78 -18.76 6.33 -4.82
C SER A 78 -19.26 5.10 -4.05
N MET A 79 -18.73 3.92 -4.37
CA MET A 79 -19.06 2.68 -3.65
C MET A 79 -18.59 2.71 -2.20
N THR A 80 -17.38 3.22 -1.92
CA THR A 80 -16.89 3.35 -0.53
C THR A 80 -17.72 4.35 0.26
N SER A 81 -18.12 5.48 -0.34
CA SER A 81 -18.99 6.46 0.31
C SER A 81 -20.34 5.84 0.72
N LYS A 82 -20.95 5.05 -0.17
CA LYS A 82 -22.18 4.31 0.11
C LYS A 82 -22.01 3.24 1.20
N ALA A 83 -20.82 2.68 1.33
CA ALA A 83 -20.45 1.74 2.40
C ALA A 83 -20.10 2.45 3.73
N GLY A 84 -20.21 3.77 3.83
CA GLY A 84 -19.86 4.51 5.04
C GLY A 84 -18.35 4.61 5.30
N ILE A 85 -17.54 4.44 4.25
CA ILE A 85 -16.09 4.58 4.30
C ILE A 85 -15.71 6.01 3.89
N THR A 86 -14.89 6.68 4.69
CA THR A 86 -14.47 8.07 4.41
C THR A 86 -13.36 8.08 3.38
N ASN A 87 -13.61 8.68 2.22
CA ASN A 87 -12.59 8.86 1.20
C ASN A 87 -11.58 9.94 1.57
N LYS A 88 -10.30 9.70 1.27
CA LYS A 88 -9.20 10.65 1.46
C LYS A 88 -8.50 10.91 0.13
N LEU A 89 -8.25 12.18 -0.17
CA LEU A 89 -7.37 12.57 -1.27
C LEU A 89 -5.95 12.74 -0.72
N LEU A 90 -5.02 11.93 -1.23
CA LEU A 90 -3.66 11.88 -0.71
C LEU A 90 -2.73 12.89 -1.39
N SER A 91 -1.70 13.30 -0.66
CA SER A 91 -0.54 13.98 -1.22
C SER A 91 0.21 13.04 -2.19
N PRO A 92 0.79 13.54 -3.30
CA PRO A 92 1.61 12.74 -4.21
C PRO A 92 2.96 12.30 -3.60
N VAL A 93 3.31 12.84 -2.43
CA VAL A 93 4.49 12.49 -1.64
C VAL A 93 4.11 12.04 -0.23
N ALA A 94 4.97 11.22 0.35
CA ALA A 94 4.87 10.66 1.69
C ALA A 94 6.12 11.02 2.53
N PRO A 95 6.05 10.96 3.87
CA PRO A 95 7.24 11.01 4.71
C PRO A 95 8.27 9.95 4.29
N ILE A 96 9.57 10.26 4.33
CA ILE A 96 10.60 9.27 4.01
C ILE A 96 10.45 8.02 4.90
N GLY A 97 10.61 6.84 4.30
CA GLY A 97 10.51 5.57 5.02
C GLY A 97 9.07 5.10 5.28
N SER A 98 8.06 5.78 4.75
CA SER A 98 6.65 5.41 4.92
C SER A 98 6.32 4.02 4.38
N CYS A 99 7.15 3.45 3.49
CA CYS A 99 6.97 2.07 3.03
C CYS A 99 7.99 1.07 3.59
N SER A 100 9.22 1.52 3.84
CA SER A 100 10.32 0.65 4.27
C SER A 100 10.27 0.33 5.77
N VAL A 101 9.83 1.26 6.62
CA VAL A 101 9.71 1.05 8.07
C VAL A 101 8.66 0.00 8.42
N PHE A 102 7.59 -0.12 7.62
CA PHE A 102 6.54 -1.12 7.82
C PHE A 102 6.81 -2.47 7.14
N GLY A 103 7.92 -2.58 6.40
CA GLY A 103 8.33 -3.82 5.72
C GLY A 103 7.56 -4.13 4.42
N CYS A 104 6.82 -3.17 3.88
CA CYS A 104 5.99 -3.35 2.69
C CYS A 104 6.84 -3.34 1.41
N VAL A 105 7.76 -2.38 1.32
CA VAL A 105 8.60 -2.16 0.13
C VAL A 105 9.98 -1.69 0.59
N ASN A 106 11.04 -2.33 0.07
CA ASN A 106 12.41 -1.89 0.33
C ASN A 106 12.61 -0.43 -0.15
N GLN A 107 13.34 0.40 0.61
CA GLN A 107 13.55 1.81 0.27
C GLN A 107 14.13 2.01 -1.14
N ASN A 108 14.96 1.09 -1.63
CA ASN A 108 15.55 1.16 -2.98
C ASN A 108 14.52 1.01 -4.10
N ASN A 109 13.32 0.53 -3.78
CA ASN A 109 12.19 0.41 -4.68
C ASN A 109 11.21 1.60 -4.57
N VAL A 110 11.53 2.61 -3.77
CA VAL A 110 10.75 3.84 -3.61
C VAL A 110 11.61 5.02 -4.09
N LEU A 111 11.01 5.97 -4.82
CA LEU A 111 11.73 7.18 -5.24
C LEU A 111 11.85 8.16 -4.06
N SER A 112 12.99 8.12 -3.37
CA SER A 112 13.33 9.13 -2.36
C SER A 112 13.48 10.52 -3.01
N ALA A 113 13.00 11.55 -2.32
CA ALA A 113 13.07 12.94 -2.74
C ALA A 113 13.74 13.82 -1.67
N VAL A 114 14.10 15.04 -2.05
CA VAL A 114 14.60 16.05 -1.10
C VAL A 114 13.52 16.49 -0.13
N ARG A 115 13.90 17.16 0.97
CA ARG A 115 13.00 17.60 2.05
C ARG A 115 12.41 16.44 2.87
N ASN A 116 13.17 15.36 3.01
CA ASN A 116 12.82 14.22 3.86
C ASN A 116 11.48 13.56 3.50
N VAL A 117 11.17 13.52 2.21
CA VAL A 117 9.97 12.87 1.66
C VAL A 117 10.35 11.85 0.60
N GLU A 118 9.39 11.02 0.22
CA GLU A 118 9.47 10.08 -0.89
C GLU A 118 8.22 10.22 -1.76
N VAL A 119 8.31 9.84 -3.03
CA VAL A 119 7.13 9.74 -3.88
C VAL A 119 6.23 8.63 -3.35
N LEU A 120 4.92 8.88 -3.33
CA LEU A 120 3.95 7.92 -2.84
C LEU A 120 4.07 6.59 -3.59
N SER A 121 4.32 5.50 -2.84
CA SER A 121 4.50 4.16 -3.41
C SER A 121 3.51 3.13 -2.86
N ASP A 122 2.91 3.38 -1.68
CA ASP A 122 1.81 2.61 -1.13
C ASP A 122 0.83 3.50 -0.35
N PRO A 123 -0.42 3.66 -0.81
CA PRO A 123 -1.40 4.50 -0.12
C PRO A 123 -1.88 3.90 1.21
N SER A 124 -1.79 2.58 1.39
CA SER A 124 -2.30 1.92 2.60
C SER A 124 -1.55 2.39 3.84
N ASN A 125 -0.23 2.58 3.72
CA ASN A 125 0.60 3.05 4.83
C ASN A 125 0.25 4.50 5.20
N ILE A 126 -0.09 5.32 4.21
CA ILE A 126 -0.47 6.72 4.43
C ILE A 126 -1.82 6.81 5.11
N LEU A 127 -2.81 6.01 4.69
CA LEU A 127 -4.09 5.94 5.38
C LEU A 127 -3.92 5.43 6.82
N ALA A 128 -3.03 4.47 7.07
CA ALA A 128 -2.72 4.01 8.42
C ALA A 128 -2.03 5.10 9.28
N ILE A 129 -1.13 5.90 8.71
CA ILE A 129 -0.53 7.06 9.38
C ILE A 129 -1.61 8.10 9.73
N MET A 130 -2.50 8.42 8.78
CA MET A 130 -3.61 9.35 9.01
C MET A 130 -4.53 8.85 10.13
N LEU A 131 -4.95 7.59 10.10
CA LEU A 131 -5.75 7.01 11.18
C LEU A 131 -5.02 7.04 12.53
N SER A 132 -3.71 6.80 12.54
CA SER A 132 -2.91 6.87 13.77
C SER A 132 -2.84 8.29 14.33
N ASN A 133 -2.66 9.28 13.46
CA ASN A 133 -2.72 10.68 13.83
C ASN A 133 -4.09 11.06 14.39
N ASP A 134 -5.17 10.65 13.73
CA ASP A 134 -6.53 10.96 14.15
C ASP A 134 -6.86 10.26 15.49
N ILE A 135 -6.34 9.05 15.73
CA ILE A 135 -6.40 8.37 17.04
C ILE A 135 -5.71 9.20 18.12
N LEU A 136 -4.46 9.59 17.89
CA LEU A 136 -3.65 10.29 18.89
C LEU A 136 -4.18 11.70 19.22
N ASN A 137 -4.90 12.31 18.28
CA ASN A 137 -5.54 13.61 18.45
C ASN A 137 -7.02 13.52 18.87
N ASN A 138 -7.54 12.33 19.23
CA ASN A 138 -8.94 12.10 19.60
C ASN A 138 -9.95 12.59 18.55
N GLN A 139 -9.62 12.44 17.27
CA GLN A 139 -10.46 12.85 16.14
C GLN A 139 -11.34 11.72 15.59
N ILE A 140 -11.26 10.53 16.18
CA ILE A 140 -12.13 9.40 15.86
C ILE A 140 -12.85 8.88 17.09
N ASP A 141 -14.04 8.33 16.90
CA ASP A 141 -14.77 7.61 17.94
C ASP A 141 -14.16 6.22 18.15
N HIS A 142 -13.45 6.04 19.26
CA HIS A 142 -12.81 4.77 19.62
C HIS A 142 -13.78 3.62 19.88
N THR A 143 -15.08 3.90 20.06
CA THR A 143 -16.10 2.87 20.27
C THR A 143 -16.55 2.20 18.97
N ARG A 144 -16.24 2.81 17.82
CA ARG A 144 -16.67 2.38 16.49
C ARG A 144 -15.48 2.00 15.61
N CYS A 145 -15.74 1.19 14.59
CA CYS A 145 -14.78 0.96 13.53
C CYS A 145 -14.67 2.24 12.68
N THR A 146 -13.45 2.62 12.32
CA THR A 146 -13.18 3.73 11.41
C THR A 146 -12.53 3.22 10.14
N HIS A 147 -13.02 3.68 8.99
CA HIS A 147 -12.63 3.18 7.67
C HIS A 147 -12.26 4.36 6.77
N TYR A 148 -11.04 4.34 6.22
CA TYR A 148 -10.59 5.25 5.16
C TYR A 148 -10.37 4.50 3.86
N ALA A 149 -10.63 5.17 2.73
CA ALA A 149 -10.30 4.67 1.41
C ALA A 149 -9.72 5.77 0.52
N THR A 150 -9.05 5.35 -0.55
CA THR A 150 -8.51 6.28 -1.55
C THR A 150 -8.32 5.58 -2.89
N THR A 151 -8.25 6.37 -3.95
CA THR A 151 -7.63 6.00 -5.22
C THR A 151 -6.47 6.96 -5.46
N THR A 152 -5.32 6.45 -5.90
CA THR A 152 -4.19 7.33 -6.20
C THR A 152 -3.18 6.68 -7.15
N ARG A 153 -2.43 7.55 -7.84
CA ARG A 153 -1.25 7.18 -8.61
C ARG A 153 -0.08 6.94 -7.66
N VAL A 154 0.61 5.82 -7.82
CA VAL A 154 1.84 5.48 -7.09
C VAL A 154 3.00 5.28 -8.04
N VAL A 155 4.22 5.35 -7.50
CA VAL A 155 5.46 5.04 -8.23
C VAL A 155 6.22 3.93 -7.50
N ARG A 156 6.57 2.84 -8.20
CA ARG A 156 7.38 1.73 -7.65
C ARG A 156 8.56 1.41 -8.56
N GLY A 157 9.75 1.36 -7.95
CA GLY A 157 11.02 1.07 -8.59
C GLY A 157 11.30 -0.41 -8.84
N GLN A 158 10.48 -1.32 -8.32
CA GLN A 158 10.58 -2.75 -8.63
C GLN A 158 10.48 -2.97 -10.14
N LYS A 159 11.32 -3.88 -10.64
CA LYS A 159 11.23 -4.44 -11.98
C LYS A 159 10.84 -5.90 -11.82
N TRP A 160 9.83 -6.31 -12.54
CA TRP A 160 9.42 -7.72 -12.62
C TRP A 160 9.87 -8.26 -13.98
N GLU A 161 9.58 -9.53 -14.29
CA GLU A 161 9.71 -10.04 -15.67
C GLU A 161 8.28 -10.17 -16.25
N GLY A 162 8.09 -9.86 -17.55
CA GLY A 162 6.80 -9.95 -18.24
C GLY A 162 6.23 -8.62 -18.77
N GLU A 163 5.09 -8.71 -19.47
CA GLU A 163 4.35 -7.57 -20.03
C GLU A 163 3.65 -6.73 -18.94
N ASN A 164 3.22 -5.50 -19.26
CA ASN A 164 2.45 -4.62 -18.35
C ASN A 164 3.19 -4.17 -17.07
N GLN A 165 4.49 -3.87 -17.18
CA GLN A 165 5.28 -3.34 -16.06
C GLN A 165 5.30 -1.82 -16.05
N TYR A 166 4.51 -1.25 -15.16
CA TYR A 166 4.43 0.19 -15.01
C TYR A 166 5.30 0.67 -13.85
N ALA A 167 6.19 1.62 -14.12
CA ALA A 167 6.93 2.31 -13.06
C ALA A 167 5.99 3.14 -12.17
N HIS A 168 4.82 3.50 -12.70
CA HIS A 168 3.74 4.13 -11.97
C HIS A 168 2.37 3.56 -12.37
N PHE A 169 1.52 3.33 -11.40
CA PHE A 169 0.19 2.75 -11.62
C PHE A 169 -0.80 3.26 -10.58
N GLY A 170 -2.09 2.99 -10.76
CA GLY A 170 -3.15 3.36 -9.86
C GLY A 170 -3.41 2.27 -8.83
N ILE A 171 -3.61 2.66 -7.57
CA ILE A 171 -4.05 1.77 -6.50
C ILE A 171 -5.34 2.34 -5.90
N PHE A 172 -6.31 1.46 -5.70
CA PHE A 172 -7.38 1.66 -4.73
C PHE A 172 -7.04 0.90 -3.46
N CYS A 173 -7.26 1.50 -2.29
CA CYS A 173 -7.14 0.77 -1.03
C CYS A 173 -8.15 1.23 0.02
N ILE A 174 -8.44 0.32 0.95
CA ILE A 174 -9.22 0.56 2.16
C ILE A 174 -8.32 0.23 3.35
N VAL A 175 -8.27 1.11 4.34
CA VAL A 175 -7.61 0.88 5.62
C VAL A 175 -8.60 1.13 6.73
N SER A 176 -8.61 0.24 7.71
CA SER A 176 -9.59 0.31 8.79
C SER A 176 -8.97 0.00 10.13
N THR A 177 -9.49 0.66 11.15
CA THR A 177 -9.05 0.52 12.53
C THR A 177 -10.23 0.33 13.47
N ALA A 178 -9.98 -0.42 14.54
CA ALA A 178 -10.91 -0.62 15.64
C ALA A 178 -10.12 -0.94 16.91
N GLN A 179 -10.67 -0.61 18.08
CA GLN A 179 -10.10 -1.05 19.35
C GLN A 179 -10.64 -2.42 19.73
N ASP A 180 -9.74 -3.31 20.12
CA ASP A 180 -10.04 -4.66 20.60
C ASP A 180 -11.08 -4.68 21.73
N LYS A 181 -12.17 -5.44 21.49
CA LYS A 181 -13.27 -5.70 22.43
C LYS A 181 -13.27 -7.13 22.98
N GLY A 182 -12.24 -7.92 22.68
CA GLY A 182 -12.16 -9.34 23.02
C GLY A 182 -12.84 -10.24 21.97
N SER A 183 -12.55 -11.54 22.06
CA SER A 183 -13.14 -12.60 21.22
C SER A 183 -13.02 -12.38 19.70
N TYR A 184 -12.03 -11.58 19.27
CA TYR A 184 -11.80 -11.17 17.88
C TYR A 184 -12.99 -10.48 17.22
N LEU A 185 -13.89 -9.87 18.02
CA LEU A 185 -15.11 -9.24 17.50
C LEU A 185 -14.76 -8.12 16.51
N CYS A 186 -13.75 -7.31 16.82
CA CYS A 186 -13.33 -6.23 15.95
C CYS A 186 -12.70 -6.73 14.66
N GLU A 187 -11.85 -7.75 14.72
CA GLU A 187 -11.27 -8.35 13.53
C GLU A 187 -12.34 -8.93 12.61
N LYS A 188 -13.35 -9.62 13.17
CA LYS A 188 -14.50 -10.13 12.40
C LYS A 188 -15.26 -9.01 11.69
N GLU A 189 -15.60 -7.94 12.40
CA GLU A 189 -16.31 -6.79 11.81
C GLU A 189 -15.48 -6.08 10.74
N LEU A 190 -14.18 -5.88 10.96
CA LEU A 190 -13.28 -5.28 9.97
C LEU A 190 -13.21 -6.15 8.70
N LEU A 191 -13.02 -7.47 8.87
CA LEU A 191 -12.91 -8.41 7.75
C LEU A 191 -14.20 -8.44 6.95
N LYS A 192 -15.35 -8.53 7.63
CA LYS A 192 -16.68 -8.47 7.02
C LYS A 192 -16.82 -7.24 6.13
N HIS A 193 -16.51 -6.06 6.67
CA HIS A 193 -16.72 -4.81 5.95
C HIS A 193 -15.85 -4.73 4.69
N HIS A 194 -14.59 -5.17 4.74
CA HIS A 194 -13.72 -5.20 3.56
C HIS A 194 -14.24 -6.19 2.51
N LEU A 195 -14.53 -7.43 2.91
CA LEU A 195 -15.00 -8.46 1.97
C LEU A 195 -16.35 -8.10 1.33
N GLN A 196 -17.26 -7.48 2.09
CA GLN A 196 -18.55 -7.00 1.56
C GLN A 196 -18.36 -5.92 0.49
N PHE A 197 -17.36 -5.04 0.63
CA PHE A 197 -17.05 -4.06 -0.41
C PHE A 197 -16.63 -4.75 -1.72
N TYR A 198 -15.72 -5.74 -1.66
CA TYR A 198 -15.26 -6.43 -2.86
C TYR A 198 -16.32 -7.33 -3.48
N ASP A 199 -17.15 -7.99 -2.66
CA ASP A 199 -18.30 -8.75 -3.15
C ASP A 199 -19.23 -7.85 -3.95
N ASN A 200 -19.59 -6.68 -3.39
CA ASN A 200 -20.43 -5.69 -4.05
C ASN A 200 -19.77 -5.13 -5.33
N LEU A 201 -18.46 -4.87 -5.32
CA LEU A 201 -17.71 -4.45 -6.51
C LEU A 201 -17.82 -5.49 -7.63
N ILE A 202 -17.53 -6.75 -7.32
CA ILE A 202 -17.54 -7.84 -8.30
C ILE A 202 -18.96 -8.05 -8.84
N GLN A 203 -19.96 -8.03 -7.97
CA GLN A 203 -21.35 -8.21 -8.35
C GLN A 203 -21.88 -7.04 -9.19
N THR A 204 -21.57 -5.79 -8.83
CA THR A 204 -22.08 -4.60 -9.51
C THR A 204 -21.41 -4.39 -10.86
N ARG A 205 -20.08 -4.55 -10.92
CA ARG A 205 -19.28 -4.23 -12.11
C ARG A 205 -19.22 -5.38 -13.11
N TYR A 206 -19.14 -6.62 -12.62
CA TYR A 206 -18.90 -7.79 -13.48
C TYR A 206 -20.09 -8.76 -13.51
N HIS A 207 -21.08 -8.59 -12.64
CA HIS A 207 -22.20 -9.52 -12.48
C HIS A 207 -21.74 -10.97 -12.25
N ARG A 208 -20.65 -11.11 -11.48
CA ARG A 208 -20.03 -12.40 -11.13
C ARG A 208 -20.00 -12.59 -9.61
N LYS A 209 -19.72 -13.82 -9.21
CA LYS A 209 -19.51 -14.18 -7.80
C LYS A 209 -18.04 -14.01 -7.41
N MET A 210 -17.84 -13.50 -6.21
CA MET A 210 -16.54 -13.49 -5.55
C MET A 210 -16.11 -14.92 -5.15
N THR A 211 -14.80 -15.16 -5.10
CA THR A 211 -14.20 -16.30 -4.39
C THR A 211 -13.06 -15.79 -3.52
N ILE A 212 -12.82 -16.43 -2.38
CA ILE A 212 -11.85 -15.99 -1.38
C ILE A 212 -10.80 -17.08 -1.15
N VAL A 213 -9.54 -16.68 -1.06
CA VAL A 213 -8.46 -17.53 -0.55
C VAL A 213 -7.96 -16.94 0.75
N LEU A 214 -8.11 -17.67 1.86
CA LEU A 214 -7.60 -17.29 3.17
C LEU A 214 -6.25 -17.94 3.42
N ARG A 215 -5.24 -17.14 3.77
CA ARG A 215 -3.88 -17.60 4.05
C ARG A 215 -3.52 -17.37 5.50
N ARG A 216 -3.08 -18.43 6.17
CA ARG A 216 -2.65 -18.36 7.57
C ARG A 216 -1.33 -17.61 7.70
N ARG A 217 -1.22 -16.76 8.72
CA ARG A 217 -0.03 -15.97 9.04
C ARG A 217 0.25 -16.02 10.55
N THR A 218 1.51 -15.86 10.92
CA THR A 218 1.93 -15.73 12.33
C THR A 218 1.68 -14.31 12.83
N GLY A 219 2.05 -13.99 14.07
CA GLY A 219 2.01 -12.63 14.62
C GLY A 219 0.91 -12.35 15.65
N TYR A 220 -0.10 -13.22 15.73
CA TYR A 220 -0.97 -13.35 16.89
C TYR A 220 -0.41 -14.42 17.84
N THR A 221 -0.56 -14.26 19.16
CA THR A 221 -0.05 -15.24 20.15
C THR A 221 -0.65 -16.63 19.92
N ALA A 222 -1.95 -16.72 19.67
CA ALA A 222 -2.66 -17.94 19.32
C ALA A 222 -3.09 -17.91 17.85
N TYR A 223 -2.12 -17.79 16.93
CA TYR A 223 -2.40 -17.56 15.50
C TYR A 223 -3.23 -18.68 14.83
N GLU A 224 -3.14 -19.92 15.31
CA GLU A 224 -3.96 -21.03 14.81
C GLU A 224 -5.42 -20.87 15.21
N ASP A 225 -5.71 -20.65 16.50
CA ASP A 225 -7.07 -20.38 17.00
C ASP A 225 -7.67 -19.11 16.37
N PHE A 226 -6.85 -18.06 16.22
CA PHE A 226 -7.24 -16.85 15.52
C PHE A 226 -7.66 -17.17 14.07
N PHE A 227 -6.83 -17.91 13.33
CA PHE A 227 -7.14 -18.28 11.95
C PHE A 227 -8.43 -19.09 11.84
N GLU A 228 -8.62 -20.11 12.68
CA GLU A 228 -9.85 -20.93 12.69
C GLU A 228 -11.10 -20.09 12.98
N LYS A 229 -11.03 -19.17 13.95
CA LYS A 229 -12.15 -18.27 14.28
C LYS A 229 -12.46 -17.29 13.14
N MET A 230 -11.45 -16.79 12.44
CA MET A 230 -11.65 -15.92 11.28
C MET A 230 -12.19 -16.70 10.07
N TYR A 231 -11.71 -17.92 9.84
CA TYR A 231 -12.21 -18.82 8.80
C TYR A 231 -13.69 -19.15 9.01
N SER A 232 -14.05 -19.58 10.22
CA SER A 232 -15.43 -19.87 10.60
C SER A 232 -16.34 -18.65 10.43
N ALA A 233 -15.92 -17.48 10.93
CA ALA A 233 -16.66 -16.23 10.76
C ALA A 233 -16.83 -15.85 9.27
N THR A 234 -15.79 -16.04 8.45
CA THR A 234 -15.88 -15.73 7.01
C THR A 234 -16.89 -16.64 6.31
N LYS A 235 -16.92 -17.94 6.64
CA LYS A 235 -17.93 -18.87 6.13
C LYS A 235 -19.35 -18.49 6.53
N GLU A 236 -19.55 -18.09 7.78
CA GLU A 236 -20.85 -17.64 8.28
C GLU A 236 -21.33 -16.36 7.59
N MET A 237 -20.42 -15.40 7.36
CA MET A 237 -20.72 -14.14 6.70
C MET A 237 -21.00 -14.30 5.19
N PHE A 238 -20.38 -15.29 4.55
CA PHE A 238 -20.43 -15.49 3.10
C PHE A 238 -20.73 -16.97 2.75
N PRO A 239 -21.93 -17.50 3.08
CA PRO A 239 -22.25 -18.93 2.96
C PRO A 239 -22.21 -19.44 1.51
N ASP A 240 -22.52 -18.57 0.54
CA ASP A 240 -22.56 -18.91 -0.89
C ASP A 240 -21.25 -18.60 -1.64
N THR A 241 -20.22 -18.14 -0.92
CA THR A 241 -18.92 -17.79 -1.51
C THR A 241 -17.94 -18.95 -1.36
N PRO A 242 -17.35 -19.45 -2.46
CA PRO A 242 -16.27 -20.42 -2.37
C PRO A 242 -15.07 -19.83 -1.61
N ILE A 243 -14.67 -20.49 -0.52
CA ILE A 243 -13.54 -20.12 0.33
C ILE A 243 -12.54 -21.28 0.37
N SER A 244 -11.31 -21.04 -0.08
CA SER A 244 -10.19 -21.98 0.06
C SER A 244 -9.16 -21.47 1.07
N VAL A 245 -8.33 -22.38 1.57
CA VAL A 245 -7.34 -22.10 2.63
C VAL A 245 -5.95 -22.51 2.19
N VAL A 246 -4.96 -21.67 2.52
CA VAL A 246 -3.52 -21.98 2.41
C VAL A 246 -2.89 -21.88 3.79
N LEU A 247 -2.37 -23.00 4.28
CA LEU A 247 -1.79 -23.08 5.64
C LEU A 247 -0.29 -22.80 5.68
N ASP A 248 0.38 -22.91 4.53
CA ASP A 248 1.83 -22.68 4.41
C ASP A 248 2.17 -21.20 4.58
N SER A 249 3.12 -20.93 5.47
CA SER A 249 3.63 -19.60 5.70
C SER A 249 4.64 -19.23 4.60
N GLU A 250 4.21 -18.44 3.62
CA GLU A 250 5.15 -17.69 2.78
C GLU A 250 5.86 -16.63 3.64
N ASN A 251 7.09 -16.25 3.23
CA ASN A 251 7.93 -15.22 3.86
C ASN A 251 7.35 -13.78 3.81
N ASN A 252 6.05 -13.58 3.58
CA ASN A 252 5.44 -12.25 3.59
C ASN A 252 5.12 -11.81 5.03
N ASN A 253 6.15 -11.31 5.71
CA ASN A 253 6.19 -11.14 7.16
C ASN A 253 5.38 -9.97 7.74
N TYR A 254 4.80 -9.08 6.91
CA TYR A 254 4.11 -7.90 7.44
C TYR A 254 2.64 -8.17 7.82
N TYR A 255 1.96 -9.11 7.15
CA TYR A 255 0.63 -9.54 7.57
C TYR A 255 0.67 -10.35 8.86
N LYS A 256 -0.38 -10.22 9.68
CA LYS A 256 -0.49 -10.83 11.02
C LYS A 256 -1.75 -11.70 11.10
N GLY A 257 -1.63 -12.95 11.53
CA GLY A 257 -2.74 -13.88 11.74
C GLY A 257 -3.38 -14.41 10.44
N ILE A 258 -3.90 -13.52 9.59
CA ILE A 258 -4.53 -13.88 8.31
C ILE A 258 -4.31 -12.80 7.26
N ASN A 259 -4.10 -13.23 6.03
CA ASN A 259 -4.32 -12.40 4.86
C ASN A 259 -5.27 -13.13 3.90
N PHE A 260 -5.96 -12.38 3.06
CA PHE A 260 -6.91 -12.89 2.08
C PHE A 260 -6.54 -12.42 0.68
N LYS A 261 -6.93 -13.22 -0.30
CA LYS A 261 -6.97 -12.84 -1.70
C LYS A 261 -8.38 -13.00 -2.23
N ILE A 262 -8.78 -12.07 -3.08
CA ILE A 262 -10.10 -11.99 -3.68
C ILE A 262 -9.96 -12.28 -5.17
N TYR A 263 -10.79 -13.20 -5.65
CA TYR A 263 -10.80 -13.61 -7.03
C TYR A 263 -12.22 -13.58 -7.60
N MET A 264 -12.28 -13.52 -8.93
CA MET A 264 -13.49 -13.69 -9.72
C MET A 264 -13.26 -14.78 -10.76
N GLN A 265 -14.27 -15.59 -11.06
CA GLN A 265 -14.23 -16.53 -12.18
C GLN A 265 -14.65 -15.83 -13.47
N LYS A 266 -13.83 -15.92 -14.52
CA LYS A 266 -14.11 -15.40 -15.87
C LYS A 266 -13.50 -16.34 -16.90
N ASP A 267 -14.29 -16.79 -17.87
CA ASP A 267 -13.85 -17.62 -19.00
C ASP A 267 -13.07 -18.89 -18.59
N ASN A 268 -13.52 -19.58 -17.53
CA ASN A 268 -12.87 -20.74 -16.89
C ASN A 268 -11.51 -20.44 -16.24
N GLU A 269 -11.13 -19.17 -16.11
CA GLU A 269 -9.95 -18.73 -15.40
C GLU A 269 -10.30 -18.00 -14.09
N GLN A 270 -9.45 -18.19 -13.08
CA GLN A 270 -9.56 -17.48 -11.82
C GLN A 270 -8.70 -16.22 -11.87
N ILE A 271 -9.35 -15.05 -11.86
CA ILE A 271 -8.71 -13.75 -11.97
C ILE A 271 -8.60 -13.11 -10.59
N GLU A 272 -7.38 -12.72 -10.19
CA GLU A 272 -7.15 -11.99 -8.95
C GLU A 272 -7.64 -10.54 -9.06
N ILE A 273 -8.55 -10.14 -8.18
CA ILE A 273 -9.11 -8.78 -8.13
C ILE A 273 -8.32 -7.92 -7.16
N GLY A 274 -8.00 -8.45 -5.99
CA GLY A 274 -7.31 -7.71 -4.94
C GLY A 274 -6.95 -8.61 -3.76
N ASP A 275 -6.27 -8.02 -2.78
CA ASP A 275 -5.83 -8.70 -1.58
C ASP A 275 -5.89 -7.79 -0.35
N GLY A 276 -5.68 -8.39 0.81
CA GLY A 276 -5.69 -7.68 2.08
C GLY A 276 -5.31 -8.56 3.24
N GLY A 277 -5.26 -7.98 4.43
CA GLY A 277 -4.92 -8.72 5.65
C GLY A 277 -4.66 -7.81 6.83
N PHE A 278 -4.57 -8.42 8.02
CA PHE A 278 -4.29 -7.66 9.23
C PHE A 278 -2.82 -7.30 9.31
N VAL A 279 -2.54 -6.12 9.85
CA VAL A 279 -1.20 -5.58 10.07
C VAL A 279 -1.12 -4.94 11.45
N ASP A 280 0.10 -4.74 11.95
CA ASP A 280 0.35 -4.16 13.28
C ASP A 280 0.68 -2.66 13.25
N TRP A 281 0.55 -2.00 12.09
CA TRP A 281 1.08 -0.65 11.86
C TRP A 281 0.51 0.41 12.80
N ILE A 282 -0.82 0.48 12.92
CA ILE A 282 -1.47 1.46 13.82
C ILE A 282 -1.09 1.16 15.27
N SER A 283 -1.03 -0.11 15.69
CA SER A 283 -0.61 -0.46 17.05
C SER A 283 0.82 -0.01 17.35
N LYS A 284 1.74 -0.10 16.39
CA LYS A 284 3.12 0.37 16.50
C LYS A 284 3.22 1.90 16.57
N MET A 285 2.48 2.61 15.71
CA MET A 285 2.50 4.07 15.66
C MET A 285 1.87 4.72 16.89
N THR A 286 0.79 4.13 17.40
CA THR A 286 0.04 4.67 18.55
C THR A 286 0.54 4.16 19.90
N GLY A 287 1.40 3.14 19.92
CA GLY A 287 1.84 2.47 21.15
C GLY A 287 0.79 1.60 21.84
N SER A 288 -0.42 1.47 21.27
CA SER A 288 -1.52 0.69 21.86
C SER A 288 -1.72 -0.64 21.17
N LYS A 289 -1.49 -1.73 21.90
CA LYS A 289 -1.76 -3.11 21.45
C LYS A 289 -3.26 -3.42 21.27
N LYS A 290 -4.16 -2.51 21.66
CA LYS A 290 -5.60 -2.67 21.43
C LYS A 290 -6.02 -2.26 20.01
N ASN A 291 -5.24 -1.43 19.33
CA ASN A 291 -5.59 -0.97 17.99
C ASN A 291 -5.37 -2.09 16.97
N ARG A 292 -6.42 -2.44 16.23
CA ARG A 292 -6.39 -3.37 15.10
C ARG A 292 -6.28 -2.57 13.81
N CYS A 293 -5.59 -3.13 12.81
CA CYS A 293 -5.48 -2.53 11.49
C CYS A 293 -5.71 -3.60 10.43
N LEU A 294 -6.70 -3.37 9.57
CA LEU A 294 -6.96 -4.18 8.39
C LEU A 294 -6.75 -3.33 7.15
N ILE A 295 -5.98 -3.84 6.20
CA ILE A 295 -5.77 -3.21 4.89
C ILE A 295 -6.30 -4.11 3.79
N SER A 296 -6.74 -3.50 2.70
CA SER A 296 -6.96 -4.19 1.42
C SER A 296 -6.75 -3.24 0.25
N GLY A 297 -6.47 -3.77 -0.93
CA GLY A 297 -6.37 -2.97 -2.13
C GLY A 297 -6.45 -3.75 -3.44
N LEU A 298 -6.52 -3.00 -4.52
CA LEU A 298 -6.46 -3.49 -5.90
C LEU A 298 -5.73 -2.50 -6.80
N GLY A 299 -5.24 -3.01 -7.94
CA GLY A 299 -4.63 -2.18 -8.99
C GLY A 299 -5.67 -1.68 -9.97
N LEU A 300 -5.70 -0.36 -10.22
CA LEU A 300 -6.71 0.25 -11.10
C LEU A 300 -6.54 -0.18 -12.56
N GLU A 301 -5.30 -0.20 -13.08
CA GLU A 301 -5.00 -0.66 -14.44
C GLU A 301 -5.38 -2.12 -14.63
N ARG A 302 -5.09 -2.97 -13.63
CA ARG A 302 -5.48 -4.39 -13.68
C ARG A 302 -7.00 -4.51 -13.80
N LEU A 303 -7.73 -3.75 -13.00
CA LEU A 303 -9.20 -3.75 -13.01
C LEU A 303 -9.79 -3.22 -14.33
N LEU A 304 -9.14 -2.24 -14.97
CA LEU A 304 -9.54 -1.72 -16.29
C LEU A 304 -9.32 -2.72 -17.44
N LEU A 305 -8.40 -3.68 -17.28
CA LEU A 305 -8.11 -4.70 -18.29
C LEU A 305 -9.07 -5.91 -18.22
N LEU A 306 -9.91 -5.99 -17.19
CA LEU A 306 -10.91 -7.06 -17.02
C LEU A 306 -12.22 -6.72 -17.74
#